data_AF-A0AA42ZZC8-F1
#
_entry.id   AF-A0AA42ZZC8-F1
#
_cell.length_a   1.000
_cell.length_b   1.000
_cell.length_c   1.000
_cell.angle_alpha   90.00
_cell.angle_beta   90.00
_cell.angle_gamma   90.00
#
_symmetry.space_group_name_H-M   'P 1'
#
loop_
_entity.id
_entity.type
_entity.pdbx_description
1 polymer ?
#
loop_
_entity_poly.entity_id
_entity_poly.type
_entity_poly.pdbx_seq_one_letter_code
_entity_poly.pdbx_strand_id
1 'polypeptide(L)'
;MTERKCFPCNACCQGWMISSVVEMAPGKPCQHCISEGCAIYPDRPRIPCQIYRCAWLREDGGLPEDFRPDICGAIVSLGRVWNGWTVIRATPTGAEIPGATLDWIKAYAVRLNTPLMIQQNLVEDGQYGAAKILGYGPPEFVAAVRNAINVDDIIKL
;
A
#
# COMPACT_ATOMS: atom_id res chain seq x y z
N MET A 1 6.92 4.24 24.84
CA MET A 1 6.90 3.52 23.55
C MET A 1 7.83 4.27 22.62
N THR A 2 8.68 3.57 21.88
CA THR A 2 9.58 4.21 20.91
C THR A 2 8.74 4.69 19.72
N GLU A 3 8.84 5.97 19.38
CA GLU A 3 8.17 6.52 18.20
C GLU A 3 8.71 5.81 16.95
N ARG A 4 7.81 5.16 16.20
CA ARG A 4 8.17 4.52 14.92
C ARG A 4 8.56 5.60 13.91
N LYS A 5 9.58 5.30 13.12
CA LYS A 5 10.10 6.21 12.09
C LYS A 5 10.09 5.51 10.75
N CYS A 6 9.90 6.27 9.67
CA CYS A 6 9.99 5.73 8.32
C CYS A 6 11.36 5.10 8.11
N PHE A 7 12.44 5.89 8.19
CA PHE A 7 13.79 5.39 7.98
C PHE A 7 14.20 4.42 9.11
N PRO A 8 14.79 3.24 8.79
CA PRO A 8 15.41 2.86 7.51
C PRO A 8 14.47 2.38 6.39
N CYS A 9 13.18 2.18 6.66
CA CYS A 9 12.21 1.78 5.64
C CYS A 9 11.86 2.95 4.69
N ASN A 10 11.94 2.70 3.38
CA ASN A 10 11.49 3.63 2.34
C ASN A 10 10.48 2.99 1.36
N ALA A 11 9.93 1.81 1.68
CA ALA A 11 9.08 1.04 0.76
C ALA A 11 7.89 1.84 0.20
N CYS A 12 7.25 2.69 1.01
CA CYS A 12 6.14 3.53 0.54
C CYS A 12 6.53 4.51 -0.58
N CYS A 13 7.83 4.79 -0.76
CA CYS A 13 8.38 5.68 -1.78
C CYS A 13 9.01 4.95 -2.97
N GLN A 14 9.07 3.61 -2.94
CA GLN A 14 9.72 2.78 -3.95
C GLN A 14 8.88 2.53 -5.21
N GLY A 15 7.74 3.23 -5.37
CA GLY A 15 6.92 3.06 -6.58
C GLY A 15 5.98 1.87 -6.50
N TRP A 16 5.40 1.59 -5.34
CA TRP A 16 4.28 0.62 -5.20
C TRP A 16 2.91 1.31 -5.15
N MET A 17 2.92 2.63 -4.96
CA MET A 17 1.74 3.50 -4.89
C MET A 17 1.85 4.59 -5.95
N ILE A 18 0.73 5.24 -6.25
CA ILE A 18 0.66 6.28 -7.28
C ILE A 18 0.62 7.67 -6.62
N SER A 19 1.42 8.60 -7.15
CA SER A 19 1.32 10.02 -6.84
C SER A 19 1.88 10.86 -7.99
N SER A 20 1.06 11.75 -8.55
CA SER A 20 1.50 12.72 -9.55
C SER A 20 2.42 13.81 -8.97
N VAL A 21 2.28 14.14 -7.68
CA VAL A 21 3.06 15.20 -7.02
C VAL A 21 4.55 14.85 -6.94
N VAL A 22 4.87 13.58 -6.72
CA VAL A 22 6.25 13.07 -6.63
C VAL A 22 6.59 12.12 -7.77
N GLU A 23 5.80 12.15 -8.84
CA GLU A 23 5.95 11.37 -10.07
C GLU A 23 6.23 9.88 -9.85
N MET A 24 5.51 9.30 -8.89
CA MET A 24 5.66 7.92 -8.45
C MET A 24 4.51 7.07 -9.00
N ALA A 25 4.84 5.88 -9.49
CA ALA A 25 3.91 4.89 -10.03
C ALA A 25 4.48 3.48 -9.82
N PRO A 26 3.67 2.39 -9.98
CA PRO A 26 4.17 1.02 -10.08
C PRO A 26 5.46 0.93 -10.92
N GLY A 27 6.55 0.44 -10.33
CA GLY A 27 7.84 0.30 -11.00
C GLY A 27 8.66 1.59 -11.18
N LYS A 28 8.10 2.76 -10.84
CA LYS A 28 8.77 4.07 -10.85
C LYS A 28 8.82 4.66 -9.44
N PRO A 29 9.95 4.51 -8.73
CA PRO A 29 10.15 5.13 -7.42
C PRO A 29 9.99 6.65 -7.48
N CYS A 30 9.64 7.24 -6.33
CA CYS A 30 9.74 8.69 -6.14
C CYS A 30 11.19 9.14 -6.44
N GLN A 31 11.34 10.19 -7.23
CA GLN A 31 12.65 10.72 -7.64
C GLN A 31 13.55 11.15 -6.47
N HIS A 32 12.95 11.43 -5.30
CA HIS A 32 13.69 11.81 -4.10
C HIS A 32 13.99 10.62 -3.16
N CYS A 33 13.54 9.41 -3.50
CA CYS A 33 13.81 8.20 -2.74
C CYS A 33 15.24 7.71 -3.03
N ILE A 34 16.14 7.91 -2.07
CA ILE A 34 17.56 7.53 -2.15
C ILE A 34 17.88 6.47 -1.08
N SER A 35 19.11 5.93 -1.09
CA SER A 35 19.56 4.92 -0.11
C SER A 35 19.40 5.38 1.34
N GLU A 36 19.61 6.67 1.60
CA GLU A 36 19.51 7.29 2.93
C GLU A 36 18.08 7.75 3.26
N GLY A 37 17.08 7.36 2.47
CA GLY A 37 15.67 7.72 2.67
C GLY A 37 15.17 8.74 1.66
N CYS A 38 14.97 9.99 2.08
CA CYS A 38 14.40 11.05 1.23
C CYS A 38 15.34 12.24 1.11
N ALA A 39 15.77 12.56 -0.10
CA ALA A 39 16.69 13.66 -0.40
C ALA A 39 16.16 15.05 -0.01
N ILE A 40 14.83 15.20 0.07
CA ILE A 40 14.14 16.45 0.42
C ILE A 40 13.30 16.30 1.67
N TYR A 41 13.68 15.43 2.63
CA TYR A 41 12.82 15.12 3.77
C TYR A 41 12.27 16.36 4.50
N PRO A 42 13.07 17.41 4.82
CA PRO A 42 12.55 18.63 5.45
C PRO A 42 11.51 19.36 4.59
N ASP A 43 11.70 19.36 3.27
CA ASP A 43 10.91 20.12 2.29
C ASP A 43 9.83 19.28 1.59
N ARG A 44 9.58 18.06 2.09
CA ARG A 44 8.65 17.11 1.47
C ARG A 44 7.25 17.72 1.33
N PRO A 45 6.54 17.49 0.21
CA PRO A 45 5.24 18.10 -0.02
C PRO A 45 4.21 17.63 1.01
N ARG A 46 3.24 18.49 1.34
CA ARG A 46 2.17 18.15 2.30
C ARG A 46 1.43 16.88 1.87
N ILE A 47 1.04 16.80 0.59
CA ILE A 47 0.36 15.66 -0.01
C ILE A 47 1.29 15.01 -1.05
N PRO A 48 1.53 13.69 -1.03
CA PRO A 48 1.12 12.75 0.02
C PRO A 48 2.08 12.73 1.22
N CYS A 49 3.31 13.25 1.09
CA CYS A 49 4.45 12.86 1.93
C CYS A 49 4.33 13.19 3.42
N GLN A 50 3.69 14.30 3.82
CA GLN A 50 3.54 14.64 5.24
C GLN A 50 2.28 14.01 5.86
N ILE A 51 1.20 13.87 5.08
CA ILE A 51 -0.09 13.38 5.59
C ILE A 51 -0.21 11.86 5.58
N TYR A 52 0.49 11.19 4.67
CA TYR A 52 0.42 9.75 4.54
C TYR A 52 1.26 9.08 5.63
N ARG A 53 0.63 8.15 6.36
CA ARG A 53 1.29 7.23 7.28
C ARG A 53 0.72 5.83 7.02
N CYS A 54 1.59 4.85 6.76
CA CYS A 54 1.16 3.45 6.70
C CYS A 54 0.75 2.96 8.08
N ALA A 55 -0.04 1.89 8.15
CA ALA A 55 -0.58 1.36 9.39
C ALA A 55 0.51 0.99 10.40
N TRP A 56 1.68 0.53 9.95
CA TRP A 56 2.80 0.26 10.86
C TRP A 56 3.29 1.54 11.54
N LEU A 57 3.39 2.66 10.82
CA LEU A 57 3.87 3.93 11.37
C LEU A 57 2.84 4.63 12.28
N ARG A 58 1.56 4.33 12.11
CA ARG A 58 0.48 4.95 12.89
C ARG A 58 0.41 4.35 14.29
N GLU A 59 0.18 5.20 15.30
CA GLU A 59 -0.04 4.76 16.69
C GLU A 59 -1.30 3.89 16.82
N ASP A 60 -2.37 4.25 16.10
CA ASP A 60 -3.63 3.50 16.07
C ASP A 60 -3.62 2.31 15.09
N GLY A 61 -2.49 2.04 14.45
CA GLY A 61 -2.39 0.98 13.45
C GLY A 61 -2.37 -0.42 14.03
N GLY A 62 -1.84 -0.65 15.24
CA GLY A 62 -1.92 -1.97 15.88
C GLY A 62 -1.20 -3.10 15.13
N LEU A 63 -0.24 -2.77 14.26
CA LEU A 63 0.62 -3.72 13.54
C LEU A 63 1.84 -4.11 14.41
N PRO A 64 2.25 -5.39 14.42
CA PRO A 64 3.48 -5.86 15.05
C PRO A 64 4.75 -5.17 14.51
N GLU A 65 5.88 -5.38 15.17
CA GLU A 65 7.12 -4.70 14.78
C GLU A 65 7.71 -5.21 13.47
N ASP A 66 7.62 -6.52 13.23
CA ASP A 66 8.01 -7.20 11.99
C ASP A 66 7.07 -6.88 10.81
N PHE A 67 5.99 -6.12 11.03
CA PHE A 67 5.11 -5.61 9.99
C PHE A 67 5.59 -4.29 9.36
N ARG A 68 6.84 -3.89 9.61
CA ARG A 68 7.46 -2.80 8.87
C ARG A 68 7.51 -3.18 7.38
N PRO A 69 7.13 -2.31 6.43
CA PRO A 69 6.90 -2.73 5.04
C PRO A 69 8.10 -3.39 4.34
N ASP A 70 9.32 -2.92 4.59
CA ASP A 70 10.58 -3.49 4.08
C ASP A 70 10.90 -4.87 4.67
N ILE A 71 10.26 -5.26 5.78
CA ILE A 71 10.42 -6.57 6.43
C ILE A 71 9.31 -7.53 5.99
N CYS A 72 8.05 -7.12 6.11
CA CYS A 72 6.92 -8.03 5.89
C CYS A 72 6.49 -8.16 4.42
N GLY A 73 7.00 -7.31 3.54
CA GLY A 73 6.64 -7.33 2.12
C GLY A 73 5.31 -6.64 1.80
N ALA A 74 4.73 -5.87 2.74
CA ALA A 74 3.42 -5.25 2.57
C ALA A 74 3.31 -3.84 3.17
N ILE A 75 2.74 -2.93 2.40
CA ILE A 75 2.26 -1.62 2.85
C ILE A 75 0.79 -1.75 3.18
N VAL A 76 0.44 -1.63 4.47
CA VAL A 76 -0.95 -1.61 4.93
C VAL A 76 -1.41 -0.17 5.11
N SER A 77 -2.54 0.21 4.52
CA SER A 77 -3.16 1.54 4.65
C SER A 77 -4.56 1.41 5.23
N LEU A 78 -4.84 2.17 6.29
CA LEU A 78 -6.14 2.22 6.97
C LEU A 78 -6.94 3.47 6.58
N GLY A 79 -8.24 3.44 6.83
CA GLY A 79 -9.14 4.59 6.68
C GLY A 79 -9.24 5.09 5.24
N ARG A 80 -9.11 4.18 4.26
CA ARG A 80 -9.30 4.51 2.84
C ARG A 80 -10.75 4.31 2.49
N VAL A 81 -11.32 5.20 1.69
CA VAL A 81 -12.67 5.05 1.14
C VAL A 81 -12.55 4.60 -0.30
N TRP A 82 -13.25 3.52 -0.65
CA TRP A 82 -13.35 3.01 -2.01
C TRP A 82 -14.80 2.62 -2.30
N ASN A 83 -15.40 3.26 -3.30
CA ASN A 83 -16.80 2.99 -3.71
C ASN A 83 -17.79 3.00 -2.52
N GLY A 84 -17.64 3.95 -1.59
CA GLY A 84 -18.46 4.05 -0.38
C GLY A 84 -18.04 3.15 0.80
N TRP A 85 -17.15 2.20 0.58
CA TRP A 85 -16.62 1.32 1.62
C TRP A 85 -15.41 1.94 2.31
N THR A 86 -15.38 1.90 3.63
CA THR A 86 -14.12 2.07 4.36
C THR A 86 -13.36 0.74 4.30
N VAL A 87 -12.14 0.78 3.77
CA VAL A 87 -11.33 -0.41 3.47
C VAL A 87 -9.95 -0.33 4.10
N ILE A 88 -9.38 -1.50 4.36
CA ILE A 88 -7.94 -1.70 4.48
C ILE A 88 -7.39 -1.94 3.07
N ARG A 89 -6.30 -1.27 2.69
CA ARG A 89 -5.54 -1.60 1.49
C ARG A 89 -4.23 -2.28 1.88
N ALA A 90 -3.95 -3.42 1.27
CA ALA A 90 -2.68 -4.11 1.38
C ALA A 90 -1.98 -4.12 0.01
N THR A 91 -0.85 -3.42 -0.07
CA THR A 91 -0.06 -3.25 -1.29
C THR A 91 1.27 -3.97 -1.12
N PRO A 92 1.66 -4.87 -2.04
CA PRO A 92 2.93 -5.58 -1.95
C PRO A 92 4.12 -4.66 -2.22
N THR A 93 5.26 -4.96 -1.60
CA THR A 93 6.55 -4.32 -1.90
C THR A 93 7.39 -5.21 -2.84
N GLY A 94 6.73 -5.74 -3.87
CA GLY A 94 7.22 -6.75 -4.79
C GLY A 94 6.08 -7.21 -5.71
N ALA A 95 6.17 -8.41 -6.29
CA ALA A 95 5.08 -8.96 -7.11
C ALA A 95 3.80 -9.22 -6.29
N GLU A 96 3.94 -9.81 -5.12
CA GLU A 96 2.82 -10.17 -4.24
C GLU A 96 3.18 -10.06 -2.77
N ILE A 97 2.17 -10.12 -1.90
CA ILE A 97 2.34 -10.10 -0.45
C ILE A 97 2.73 -11.52 0.00
N PRO A 98 3.80 -11.69 0.81
CA PRO A 98 4.15 -13.00 1.36
C PRO A 98 2.97 -13.67 2.08
N GLY A 99 2.78 -14.98 1.89
CA GLY A 99 1.60 -15.70 2.37
C GLY A 99 1.31 -15.50 3.87
N ALA A 100 2.34 -15.65 4.73
CA ALA A 100 2.20 -15.44 6.17
C ALA A 100 1.79 -13.99 6.52
N THR A 101 2.36 -13.00 5.83
CA THR A 101 1.98 -11.59 5.97
C THR A 101 0.53 -11.39 5.56
N LEU A 102 0.11 -11.96 4.42
CA LEU A 102 -1.25 -11.82 3.91
C LEU A 102 -2.29 -12.45 4.86
N ASP A 103 -2.02 -13.63 5.39
CA ASP A 103 -2.94 -14.32 6.29
C ASP A 103 -3.11 -13.55 7.60
N TRP A 104 -2.02 -12.97 8.12
CA TRP A 104 -2.11 -12.06 9.26
C TRP A 104 -2.95 -10.81 8.92
N ILE A 105 -2.75 -10.20 7.75
CA ILE A 105 -3.54 -9.01 7.34
C ILE A 105 -5.02 -9.36 7.20
N LYS A 106 -5.37 -10.54 6.69
CA LYS A 106 -6.76 -11.01 6.64
C LYS A 106 -7.35 -11.14 8.04
N ALA A 107 -6.64 -11.77 8.97
CA ALA A 107 -7.08 -11.88 10.37
C ALA A 107 -7.23 -10.51 11.04
N TYR A 108 -6.31 -9.58 10.73
CA TYR A 108 -6.36 -8.20 11.18
C TYR A 108 -7.58 -7.46 10.64
N ALA A 109 -7.92 -7.64 9.36
CA ALA A 109 -9.11 -7.07 8.73
C ALA A 109 -10.41 -7.59 9.38
N VAL A 110 -10.47 -8.89 9.70
CA VAL A 110 -11.58 -9.49 10.46
C VAL A 110 -11.70 -8.86 11.84
N ARG A 111 -10.58 -8.72 12.57
CA ARG A 111 -10.56 -8.10 13.91
C ARG A 111 -11.08 -6.67 13.90
N LEU A 112 -10.77 -5.90 12.85
CA LEU A 112 -11.26 -4.53 12.68
C LEU A 112 -12.66 -4.45 12.07
N ASN A 113 -13.29 -5.59 11.74
CA ASN A 113 -14.54 -5.65 11.01
C ASN A 113 -14.54 -4.75 9.76
N THR A 114 -13.43 -4.74 9.03
CA THR A 114 -13.21 -3.85 7.88
C THR A 114 -12.83 -4.68 6.65
N PRO A 115 -13.49 -4.48 5.50
CA PRO A 115 -13.14 -5.18 4.28
C PRO A 115 -11.72 -4.83 3.79
N LEU A 116 -11.09 -5.78 3.13
CA LEU A 116 -9.70 -5.73 2.70
C LEU A 116 -9.60 -5.76 1.18
N MET A 117 -8.91 -4.77 0.61
CA MET A 117 -8.46 -4.77 -0.78
C MET A 117 -7.00 -5.21 -0.83
N ILE A 118 -6.72 -6.28 -1.58
CA ILE A 118 -5.40 -6.87 -1.76
C ILE A 118 -4.93 -6.55 -3.17
N GLN A 119 -3.80 -5.87 -3.29
CA GLN A 119 -3.17 -5.61 -4.58
C GLN A 119 -2.21 -6.76 -4.93
N GLN A 120 -2.20 -7.13 -6.21
CA GLN A 120 -1.19 -8.01 -6.81
C GLN A 120 -0.59 -7.25 -7.98
N ASN A 121 0.73 -7.04 -7.97
CA ASN A 121 1.40 -6.36 -9.05
C ASN A 121 1.59 -7.35 -10.20
N LEU A 122 1.14 -6.97 -11.40
CA LEU A 122 1.35 -7.76 -12.60
C LEU A 122 2.72 -7.39 -13.19
N VAL A 123 3.46 -8.43 -13.56
CA VAL A 123 4.79 -8.30 -14.18
C VAL A 123 4.66 -8.75 -15.63
N GLU A 124 4.91 -7.84 -16.56
CA GLU A 124 4.97 -8.10 -18.00
C GLU A 124 6.37 -7.74 -18.48
N ASP A 125 7.07 -8.67 -19.16
CA ASP A 125 8.44 -8.49 -19.65
C ASP A 125 9.45 -7.99 -18.60
N GLY A 126 9.26 -8.40 -17.34
CA GLY A 126 10.11 -8.00 -16.21
C GLY A 126 9.84 -6.59 -15.68
N GLN A 127 8.81 -5.91 -16.19
CA GLN A 127 8.37 -4.59 -15.74
C GLN A 127 7.05 -4.68 -14.98
N TYR A 128 6.92 -3.90 -13.91
CA TYR A 128 5.66 -3.71 -13.22
C TYR A 128 4.79 -2.73 -14.02
N GLY A 129 3.63 -3.17 -14.47
CA GLY A 129 2.73 -2.35 -15.30
C GLY A 129 1.36 -2.17 -14.67
N ALA A 130 0.54 -3.22 -14.73
CA ALA A 130 -0.81 -3.24 -14.18
C ALA A 130 -0.85 -3.84 -12.77
N ALA A 131 -1.96 -3.66 -12.07
CA ALA A 131 -2.22 -4.32 -10.80
C ALA A 131 -3.62 -4.93 -10.79
N LYS A 132 -3.72 -6.13 -10.24
CA LYS A 132 -5.01 -6.77 -9.95
C LYS A 132 -5.40 -6.48 -8.51
N ILE A 133 -6.67 -6.15 -8.30
CA ILE A 133 -7.23 -5.99 -6.96
C ILE A 133 -8.14 -7.17 -6.63
N LEU A 134 -7.94 -7.77 -5.46
CA LEU A 134 -8.81 -8.78 -4.88
C LEU A 134 -9.53 -8.22 -3.66
N GLY A 135 -10.81 -8.55 -3.51
CA GLY A 135 -11.59 -8.22 -2.31
C GLY A 135 -11.60 -9.39 -1.33
N TYR A 136 -11.48 -9.08 -0.04
CA TYR A 136 -11.68 -10.01 1.07
C TYR A 136 -12.60 -9.38 2.12
N GLY A 137 -13.63 -10.11 2.54
CA GLY A 137 -14.67 -9.59 3.45
C GLY A 137 -16.07 -10.04 3.03
N PRO A 138 -17.11 -9.22 3.31
CA PRO A 138 -18.49 -9.54 2.97
C PRO A 138 -18.68 -9.91 1.49
N PRO A 139 -19.56 -10.87 1.14
CA PRO A 139 -19.75 -11.33 -0.24
C PRO A 139 -20.06 -10.20 -1.23
N GLU A 140 -20.86 -9.22 -0.82
CA GLU A 140 -21.22 -8.04 -1.60
C GLU A 140 -20.01 -7.14 -1.89
N PHE A 141 -19.09 -7.01 -0.92
CA PHE A 141 -17.83 -6.28 -1.12
C PHE A 141 -16.93 -7.02 -2.10
N VAL A 142 -16.79 -8.35 -1.95
CA VAL A 142 -15.99 -9.17 -2.87
C VAL A 142 -16.54 -9.09 -4.30
N ALA A 143 -17.86 -9.14 -4.47
CA ALA A 143 -18.52 -8.97 -5.77
C ALA A 143 -18.29 -7.57 -6.34
N ALA A 144 -18.39 -6.53 -5.51
CA ALA A 144 -18.13 -5.15 -5.93
C ALA A 144 -16.68 -4.97 -6.43
N VAL A 145 -15.68 -5.50 -5.72
CA VAL A 145 -14.27 -5.45 -6.16
C VAL A 145 -14.07 -6.23 -7.45
N ARG A 146 -14.66 -7.42 -7.58
CA ARG A 146 -14.55 -8.25 -8.78
C ARG A 146 -15.11 -7.57 -10.04
N ASN A 147 -16.18 -6.81 -9.88
CA ASN A 147 -16.89 -6.16 -11.00
C ASN A 147 -16.39 -4.72 -11.26
N ALA A 148 -15.47 -4.21 -10.44
CA ALA A 148 -14.89 -2.90 -10.65
C ALA A 148 -13.90 -2.94 -11.81
N ILE A 149 -14.06 -2.01 -12.75
CA ILE A 149 -13.00 -1.64 -13.68
C ILE A 149 -12.00 -0.82 -12.84
N ASN A 150 -10.76 -1.28 -12.68
CA ASN A 150 -9.77 -0.51 -11.93
C ASN A 150 -9.39 0.72 -12.75
N VAL A 151 -9.15 1.85 -12.08
CA VAL A 151 -8.61 3.06 -12.75
C VAL A 151 -7.25 2.76 -13.39
N ASP A 152 -6.52 1.76 -12.88
CA ASP A 152 -5.29 1.25 -13.49
C ASP A 152 -5.56 0.47 -14.81
N ASP A 153 -6.78 -0.04 -15.04
CA ASP A 153 -7.22 -0.59 -16.35
C ASP A 153 -7.53 0.52 -17.37
N ILE A 154 -7.58 1.79 -16.92
CA ILE A 154 -7.89 2.99 -17.71
C ILE A 154 -6.61 3.72 -18.17
N ILE A 155 -5.41 3.27 -17.78
CA ILE A 155 -4.20 3.72 -18.48
C ILE A 155 -4.07 2.98 -19.81
N LYS A 156 -4.95 3.34 -20.75
CA LYS A 156 -4.65 3.33 -22.17
C LYS A 156 -4.48 4.78 -22.58
N LEU A 157 -3.25 5.19 -22.81
CA LEU A 157 -2.79 5.88 -24.02
C LEU A 157 -1.27 5.74 -24.11
#